data_AF-A0A6I2MI25-F1
#
_entry.id   AF-A0A6I2MI25-F1
#
_cell.length_a   1.000
_cell.length_b   1.000
_cell.length_c   1.000
_cell.angle_alpha   90.00
_cell.angle_beta   90.00
_cell.angle_gamma   90.00
#
_symmetry.space_group_name_H-M   'P 1'
#
loop_
_entity.id
_entity.type
_entity.pdbx_description
1 polymer ?
#
loop_
_entity_poly.entity_id
_entity_poly.type
_entity_poly.pdbx_seq_one_letter_code
_entity_poly.pdbx_strand_id
1 'polypeptide(L)'
;MGLISVQLINDKPNIDYLLLNHKGNERIYRISPFLNPDPEISKSILIDFLDEIGHFPVYLYIEGFHDLIDKFQYNNFDYKIFYVNNYQKSENDYIYSPPIIRIKLANKEDLQKVISQTYNLAIANFPYILTFTEFLNFDLKKQDFSDQIIVPNFDFKASTSYIWIGYDGLFWDFVTNQPFYVDLNNFIKQIPKNFKIGEIITD
;
A
#
# COMPACT_ATOMS: atom_id res chain seq x y z
N MET A 1 -12.07 7.34 -20.43
CA MET A 1 -10.83 6.54 -20.33
C MET A 1 -9.79 7.43 -19.69
N GLY A 2 -9.32 7.07 -18.49
CA GLY A 2 -8.34 7.90 -17.76
C GLY A 2 -6.96 7.82 -18.43
N LEU A 3 -6.13 8.84 -18.24
CA LEU A 3 -4.76 8.88 -18.74
C LEU A 3 -3.83 8.81 -17.53
N ILE A 4 -2.85 7.91 -17.55
CA ILE A 4 -1.93 7.66 -16.43
C ILE A 4 -0.48 7.75 -16.89
N SER A 5 0.42 8.04 -15.96
CA SER A 5 1.87 7.82 -16.11
C SER A 5 2.28 6.56 -15.37
N VAL A 6 3.26 5.85 -15.94
CA VAL A 6 3.94 4.71 -15.29
C VAL A 6 5.43 5.06 -15.18
N GLN A 7 5.96 5.04 -13.97
CA GLN A 7 7.38 5.25 -13.72
C GLN A 7 8.00 3.98 -13.13
N LEU A 8 9.12 3.53 -13.71
CA LEU A 8 10.00 2.52 -13.11
C LEU A 8 11.09 3.26 -12.34
N ILE A 9 11.12 3.08 -11.03
CA ILE A 9 12.01 3.79 -10.11
C ILE A 9 13.19 2.87 -9.76
N ASN A 10 14.42 3.37 -9.92
CA ASN A 10 15.65 2.66 -9.54
C ASN A 10 16.06 2.90 -8.09
N ASP A 11 15.58 4.00 -7.48
CA ASP A 11 15.89 4.38 -6.11
C ASP A 11 15.00 3.70 -5.06
N LYS A 12 15.47 3.75 -3.81
CA LYS A 12 14.73 3.26 -2.65
C LYS A 12 13.34 3.93 -2.59
N PRO A 13 12.32 3.20 -2.13
CA PRO A 13 11.00 3.78 -1.87
C PRO A 13 11.09 4.91 -0.84
N ASN A 14 10.14 5.84 -0.93
CA ASN A 14 9.95 6.97 -0.02
C ASN A 14 9.49 6.53 1.38
N ILE A 15 9.18 5.24 1.54
CA ILE A 15 8.68 4.62 2.77
C ILE A 15 9.64 3.48 3.11
N ASP A 16 10.11 3.44 4.35
CA ASP A 16 10.94 2.34 4.83
C ASP A 16 10.10 1.07 5.04
N TYR A 17 10.54 -0.02 4.45
CA TYR A 17 10.05 -1.38 4.71
C TYR A 17 11.24 -2.33 4.94
N LEU A 18 10.96 -3.53 5.44
CA LEU A 18 11.96 -4.59 5.57
C LEU A 18 11.59 -5.77 4.66
N LEU A 19 12.51 -6.09 3.74
CA LEU A 19 12.50 -7.34 2.99
C LEU A 19 13.30 -8.39 3.76
N LEU A 20 12.60 -9.37 4.33
CA LEU A 20 13.25 -10.53 4.92
C LEU A 20 13.61 -11.52 3.81
N ASN A 21 14.80 -12.12 3.88
CA ASN A 21 15.28 -13.12 2.91
C ASN A 21 15.40 -12.64 1.45
N HIS A 22 15.73 -11.36 1.27
CA HIS A 22 16.00 -10.70 -0.02
C HIS A 22 16.97 -11.51 -0.91
N LYS A 23 16.59 -11.72 -2.17
CA LYS A 23 17.41 -12.38 -3.20
C LYS A 23 17.78 -11.47 -4.38
N GLY A 24 17.36 -10.20 -4.36
CA GLY A 24 17.46 -9.27 -5.49
C GLY A 24 16.31 -9.39 -6.51
N ASN A 25 16.31 -8.46 -7.48
CA ASN A 25 15.30 -8.28 -8.55
C ASN A 25 13.99 -7.63 -8.12
N GLU A 26 14.05 -6.67 -7.20
CA GLU A 26 12.90 -5.82 -6.89
C GLU A 26 12.55 -4.93 -8.09
N ARG A 27 11.26 -4.64 -8.22
CA ARG A 27 10.76 -3.62 -9.14
C ARG A 27 9.87 -2.65 -8.41
N ILE A 28 10.12 -1.36 -8.60
CA ILE A 28 9.32 -0.30 -8.02
C ILE A 28 8.64 0.44 -9.17
N TYR A 29 7.32 0.38 -9.19
CA TYR A 29 6.48 1.10 -10.13
C TYR A 29 5.72 2.18 -9.40
N ARG A 30 5.57 3.33 -10.06
CA ARG A 30 4.61 4.35 -9.66
C ARG A 30 3.60 4.54 -10.78
N ILE A 31 2.33 4.48 -10.41
CA ILE A 31 1.17 4.76 -11.26
C ILE A 31 0.50 6.01 -10.71
N SER A 32 0.37 7.04 -11.55
CA SER A 32 -0.29 8.29 -11.18
C SER A 32 -1.18 8.84 -12.30
N PRO A 33 -2.22 9.63 -11.98
CA PRO A 33 -2.95 10.39 -12.98
C PRO A 33 -2.02 11.26 -13.84
N PHE A 34 -2.25 11.30 -15.15
CA PHE A 34 -1.49 12.13 -16.08
C PHE A 34 -2.03 13.57 -16.04
N LEU A 35 -1.13 14.55 -15.82
CA LEU A 35 -1.36 16.01 -15.79
C LEU A 35 -2.12 16.59 -14.60
N ASN A 36 -3.24 16.01 -14.17
CA ASN A 36 -4.07 16.59 -13.11
C ASN A 36 -4.21 15.66 -11.89
N PRO A 37 -3.78 16.11 -10.69
CA PRO A 37 -4.13 15.43 -9.44
C PRO A 37 -5.63 15.40 -9.25
N ASP A 38 -6.22 14.22 -9.31
CA ASP A 38 -7.59 13.99 -8.88
C ASP A 38 -7.63 12.74 -7.98
N PRO A 39 -7.93 12.92 -6.69
CA PRO A 39 -8.16 11.83 -5.76
C PRO A 39 -9.11 10.73 -6.25
N GLU A 40 -10.17 11.11 -6.97
CA GLU A 40 -11.15 10.15 -7.49
C GLU A 40 -10.58 9.32 -8.64
N ILE A 41 -9.68 9.90 -9.43
CA ILE A 41 -8.92 9.14 -10.44
C ILE A 41 -7.98 8.16 -9.75
N SER A 42 -7.24 8.59 -8.73
CA SER A 42 -6.34 7.70 -7.97
C SER A 42 -7.08 6.51 -7.34
N LYS A 43 -8.26 6.75 -6.75
CA LYS A 43 -9.16 5.68 -6.26
C LYS A 43 -9.56 4.73 -7.37
N SER A 44 -9.99 5.28 -8.50
CA SER A 44 -10.44 4.49 -9.65
C SER A 44 -9.31 3.63 -10.21
N ILE A 45 -8.09 4.18 -10.30
CA ILE A 45 -6.89 3.44 -10.72
C ILE A 45 -6.70 2.24 -9.78
N LEU A 46 -6.68 2.46 -8.46
CA LEU A 46 -6.49 1.38 -7.50
C LEU A 46 -7.56 0.29 -7.62
N ILE A 47 -8.84 0.69 -7.63
CA ILE A 47 -9.97 -0.23 -7.65
C ILE A 47 -9.94 -1.08 -8.92
N ASP A 48 -9.80 -0.44 -10.08
CA ASP A 48 -9.81 -1.16 -11.36
C ASP A 48 -8.51 -1.96 -11.57
N PHE A 49 -7.39 -1.50 -11.01
CA PHE A 49 -6.13 -2.27 -10.99
C PHE A 49 -6.30 -3.56 -10.22
N LEU A 50 -6.83 -3.52 -8.99
CA LEU A 50 -7.04 -4.73 -8.20
C LEU A 50 -8.14 -5.63 -8.75
N ASP A 51 -9.20 -5.04 -9.34
CA ASP A 51 -10.30 -5.79 -9.95
C ASP A 51 -9.86 -6.54 -11.22
N GLU A 52 -9.08 -5.90 -12.11
CA GLU A 52 -8.63 -6.53 -13.36
C GLU A 52 -7.61 -7.67 -13.12
N ILE A 53 -6.87 -7.63 -12.01
CA ILE A 53 -6.06 -8.77 -11.56
C ILE A 53 -6.95 -9.96 -11.19
N GLY A 54 -8.16 -9.70 -10.68
CA GLY A 54 -9.11 -10.73 -10.28
C GLY A 54 -8.64 -11.60 -9.12
N HIS A 55 -7.62 -11.18 -8.36
CA HIS A 55 -7.12 -11.92 -7.20
C HIS A 55 -7.67 -11.30 -5.92
N PHE A 56 -8.62 -12.00 -5.32
CA PHE A 56 -9.10 -11.75 -3.97
C PHE A 56 -8.91 -13.02 -3.11
N PRO A 57 -8.74 -12.90 -1.78
CA PRO A 57 -8.79 -11.66 -1.01
C PRO A 57 -7.52 -10.81 -1.15
N VAL A 58 -7.70 -9.50 -1.03
CA VAL A 58 -6.62 -8.53 -0.83
C VAL A 58 -6.65 -8.11 0.64
N TYR A 59 -5.49 -8.06 1.29
CA TYR A 59 -5.36 -7.60 2.66
C TYR A 59 -4.87 -6.16 2.67
N LEU A 60 -5.67 -5.27 3.22
CA LEU A 60 -5.32 -3.86 3.44
C LEU A 60 -4.85 -3.68 4.89
N TYR A 61 -3.68 -3.07 5.07
CA TYR A 61 -3.13 -2.65 6.35
C TYR A 61 -3.12 -1.13 6.42
N ILE A 62 -3.64 -0.56 7.50
CA ILE A 62 -3.72 0.88 7.72
C ILE A 62 -3.46 1.23 9.18
N GLU A 63 -3.06 2.47 9.42
CA GLU A 63 -3.02 3.05 10.76
C GLU A 63 -4.44 3.03 11.38
N GLY A 64 -4.53 2.53 12.60
CA GLY A 64 -5.77 2.35 13.33
C GLY A 64 -6.17 3.60 14.10
N PHE A 65 -7.30 4.19 13.71
CA PHE A 65 -7.96 5.28 14.42
C PHE A 65 -9.19 4.73 15.14
N HIS A 66 -9.51 5.23 16.35
CA HIS A 66 -10.65 4.73 17.14
C HIS A 66 -11.96 4.73 16.34
N ASP A 67 -12.26 5.83 15.64
CA ASP A 67 -13.48 5.99 14.84
C ASP A 67 -13.58 5.01 13.66
N LEU A 68 -12.48 4.39 13.23
CA LEU A 68 -12.49 3.40 12.14
C LEU A 68 -12.90 2.02 12.62
N ILE A 69 -12.54 1.65 13.84
CA ILE A 69 -12.87 0.34 14.39
C ILE A 69 -14.39 0.20 14.46
N ASP A 70 -15.08 1.23 14.97
CA ASP A 70 -16.54 1.26 15.04
C ASP A 70 -17.18 1.17 13.64
N LYS A 71 -16.61 1.87 12.65
CA LYS A 71 -17.07 1.80 11.24
C LYS A 71 -16.88 0.41 10.64
N PHE A 72 -15.75 -0.26 10.92
CA PHE A 72 -15.51 -1.59 10.37
C PHE A 72 -16.38 -2.66 11.04
N GLN A 73 -16.63 -2.53 12.35
CA GLN A 73 -17.60 -3.35 13.06
C GLN A 73 -19.01 -3.17 12.50
N TYR A 74 -19.47 -1.92 12.35
CA TYR A 74 -20.79 -1.62 11.80
C TYR A 74 -20.99 -2.21 10.40
N ASN A 75 -19.95 -2.21 9.58
CA ASN A 75 -19.98 -2.70 8.21
C ASN A 75 -19.68 -4.21 8.07
N ASN A 76 -19.46 -4.91 9.17
CA ASN A 76 -19.18 -6.35 9.23
C ASN A 76 -17.98 -6.80 8.38
N PHE A 77 -16.91 -5.99 8.36
CA PHE A 77 -15.66 -6.38 7.69
C PHE A 77 -14.89 -7.40 8.54
N ASP A 78 -14.20 -8.34 7.88
CA ASP A 78 -13.22 -9.21 8.53
C ASP A 78 -11.94 -8.40 8.76
N TYR A 79 -11.70 -7.99 10.00
CA TYR A 79 -10.53 -7.20 10.38
C TYR A 79 -9.78 -7.80 11.58
N LYS A 80 -8.48 -7.50 11.68
CA LYS A 80 -7.62 -7.80 12.84
C LYS A 80 -6.83 -6.57 13.24
N ILE A 81 -6.58 -6.42 14.54
CA ILE A 81 -5.79 -5.33 15.10
C ILE A 81 -4.44 -5.90 15.54
N PHE A 82 -3.36 -5.21 15.15
CA PHE A 82 -1.99 -5.51 15.54
C PHE A 82 -1.45 -4.35 16.38
N TYR A 83 -0.93 -4.67 17.56
CA TYR A 83 -0.26 -3.71 18.43
C TYR A 83 1.24 -3.90 18.27
N VAL A 84 1.92 -2.84 17.85
CA VAL A 84 3.38 -2.82 17.76
C VAL A 84 3.92 -2.33 19.11
N ASN A 85 4.89 -3.03 19.68
CA ASN A 85 5.41 -2.74 21.03
C ASN A 85 5.94 -1.30 21.12
N ASN A 86 5.68 -0.56 22.20
CA ASN A 86 6.18 0.81 22.34
C ASN A 86 7.72 0.88 22.31
N TYR A 87 8.27 1.88 21.60
CA TYR A 87 9.71 2.18 21.63
C TYR A 87 10.02 3.10 22.82
N GLN A 88 11.10 2.77 23.55
CA GLN A 88 11.58 3.54 24.70
C GLN A 88 12.71 4.49 24.24
N LYS A 89 12.46 5.80 24.27
CA LYS A 89 13.46 6.82 23.91
C LYS A 89 14.40 7.15 25.08
N SER A 90 13.92 6.99 26.30
CA SER A 90 14.66 7.12 27.57
C SER A 90 13.93 6.32 28.67
N GLU A 91 14.51 6.14 29.87
CA GLU A 91 13.89 5.40 30.98
C GLU A 91 12.44 5.85 31.30
N ASN A 92 12.06 7.09 30.97
CA ASN A 92 10.76 7.68 31.31
C ASN A 92 9.90 8.13 30.10
N ASP A 93 10.39 8.04 28.86
CA ASP A 93 9.64 8.49 27.67
C ASP A 93 9.33 7.31 26.73
N TYR A 94 8.07 6.89 26.74
CA TYR A 94 7.50 5.98 25.74
C TYR A 94 6.90 6.81 24.61
N ILE A 95 7.28 6.49 23.38
CA ILE A 95 6.58 6.99 22.20
C ILE A 95 5.46 6.00 21.88
N TYR A 96 4.23 6.49 21.84
CA TYR A 96 3.05 5.71 21.50
C TYR A 96 3.04 5.41 20.00
N SER A 97 2.89 4.12 19.65
CA SER A 97 2.64 3.70 18.27
C SER A 97 1.14 3.39 18.08
N PRO A 98 0.48 3.95 17.07
CA PRO A 98 -0.91 3.60 16.76
C PRO A 98 -1.01 2.11 16.40
N PRO A 99 -2.13 1.44 16.72
CA PRO A 99 -2.35 0.07 16.27
C PRO A 99 -2.46 0.04 14.75
N ILE A 100 -2.19 -1.12 14.15
CA ILE A 100 -2.39 -1.37 12.72
C ILE A 100 -3.65 -2.19 12.56
N ILE A 101 -4.54 -1.77 11.66
CA ILE A 101 -5.72 -2.54 11.32
C ILE A 101 -5.46 -3.24 9.99
N ARG A 102 -5.60 -4.57 9.98
CA ARG A 102 -5.69 -5.35 8.76
C ARG A 102 -7.15 -5.61 8.43
N ILE A 103 -7.55 -5.36 7.19
CA ILE A 103 -8.90 -5.60 6.67
C ILE A 103 -8.78 -6.59 5.51
N LYS A 104 -9.54 -7.68 5.55
CA LYS A 104 -9.66 -8.61 4.44
C LYS A 104 -10.74 -8.12 3.49
N LEU A 105 -10.33 -7.76 2.28
CA LEU A 105 -11.21 -7.36 1.19
C LEU A 105 -11.49 -8.60 0.35
N ALA A 106 -12.69 -9.17 0.43
CA ALA A 106 -13.00 -10.45 -0.22
C ALA A 106 -13.38 -10.29 -1.70
N ASN A 107 -13.71 -9.09 -2.14
CA ASN A 107 -14.15 -8.78 -3.50
C ASN A 107 -14.02 -7.27 -3.79
N LYS A 108 -14.37 -6.88 -5.03
CA LYS A 108 -14.39 -5.49 -5.49
C LYS A 108 -15.29 -4.58 -4.65
N GLU A 109 -16.45 -5.06 -4.22
CA GLU A 109 -17.41 -4.28 -3.43
C GLU A 109 -16.82 -3.92 -2.06
N ASP A 110 -16.18 -4.88 -1.39
CA ASP A 110 -15.47 -4.64 -0.13
C ASP A 110 -14.36 -3.60 -0.31
N LEU A 111 -13.57 -3.75 -1.38
CA LEU A 111 -12.51 -2.80 -1.73
C LEU A 111 -13.06 -1.39 -1.93
N GLN A 112 -14.10 -1.24 -2.76
CA GLN A 112 -14.75 0.06 -3.01
C GLN A 112 -15.27 0.69 -1.72
N LYS A 113 -15.94 -0.12 -0.89
CA LYS A 113 -16.53 0.35 0.36
C LYS A 113 -15.45 0.82 1.35
N VAL A 114 -14.38 0.05 1.54
CA VAL A 114 -13.28 0.43 2.43
C VAL A 114 -12.55 1.67 1.92
N ILE A 115 -12.17 1.72 0.64
CA ILE A 115 -11.47 2.87 0.06
C ILE A 115 -12.30 4.15 0.18
N SER A 116 -13.63 4.08 -0.02
CA SER A 116 -14.51 5.25 0.15
C SER A 116 -14.50 5.81 1.58
N GLN A 117 -14.27 4.95 2.57
CA GLN A 117 -14.27 5.31 3.99
C GLN A 117 -12.90 5.75 4.49
N THR A 118 -11.82 5.27 3.88
CA THR A 118 -10.47 5.46 4.41
C THR A 118 -9.61 6.43 3.60
N TYR A 119 -9.87 6.65 2.31
CA TYR A 119 -8.98 7.42 1.43
C TYR A 119 -8.49 8.77 2.00
N ASN A 120 -9.37 9.51 2.68
CA ASN A 120 -9.06 10.87 3.17
C ASN A 120 -8.38 10.88 4.55
N LEU A 121 -8.03 9.73 5.13
CA LEU A 121 -7.38 9.72 6.43
C LEU A 121 -5.92 10.14 6.28
N ALA A 122 -5.51 11.10 7.10
CA ALA A 122 -4.13 11.54 7.18
C ALA A 122 -3.25 10.37 7.67
N ILE A 123 -2.28 9.99 6.85
CA ILE A 123 -1.26 9.01 7.18
C ILE A 123 -0.17 9.73 7.94
N ALA A 124 0.19 9.25 9.13
CA ALA A 124 1.27 9.84 9.91
C ALA A 124 2.43 8.85 10.10
N ASN A 125 2.12 7.61 10.47
CA ASN A 125 3.12 6.65 10.95
C ASN A 125 3.19 5.37 10.10
N PHE A 126 2.13 5.07 9.34
CA PHE A 126 2.03 3.86 8.55
C PHE A 126 1.16 4.06 7.28
N PRO A 127 1.73 3.91 6.07
CA PRO A 127 1.00 4.09 4.82
C PRO A 127 -0.05 2.99 4.59
N TYR A 128 -0.96 3.22 3.65
CA TYR A 128 -1.86 2.18 3.19
C TYR A 128 -1.08 1.10 2.46
N ILE A 129 -1.07 -0.11 3.00
CA ILE A 129 -0.38 -1.24 2.41
C ILE A 129 -1.38 -2.31 2.00
N LEU A 130 -1.34 -2.66 0.71
CA LEU A 130 -2.13 -3.72 0.13
C LEU A 130 -1.22 -4.89 -0.22
N THR A 131 -1.65 -6.10 0.09
CA THR A 131 -0.92 -7.32 -0.29
C THR A 131 -1.85 -8.53 -0.37
N PHE A 132 -1.41 -9.58 -1.06
CA PHE A 132 -2.12 -10.88 -1.06
C PHE A 132 -1.78 -11.75 0.15
N THR A 133 -0.83 -11.32 0.99
CA THR A 133 -0.43 -12.09 2.18
C THR A 133 -1.23 -11.66 3.41
N GLU A 134 -1.81 -12.63 4.11
CA GLU A 134 -2.65 -12.38 5.30
C GLU A 134 -1.85 -11.87 6.52
N PHE A 135 -0.57 -12.22 6.60
CA PHE A 135 0.26 -12.02 7.78
C PHE A 135 1.51 -11.23 7.44
N LEU A 136 1.57 -10.02 7.98
CA LEU A 136 2.77 -9.19 8.03
C LEU A 136 3.19 -9.06 9.49
N ASN A 137 4.50 -9.07 9.71
CA ASN A 137 5.08 -8.63 10.97
C ASN A 137 5.43 -7.15 10.85
N PHE A 138 5.60 -6.48 11.99
CA PHE A 138 5.88 -5.05 12.04
C PHE A 138 6.99 -4.78 13.04
N ASP A 139 7.95 -3.96 12.61
CA ASP A 139 8.99 -3.41 13.45
C ASP A 139 8.82 -1.90 13.57
N LEU A 140 9.55 -1.30 14.50
CA LEU A 140 9.60 0.15 14.67
C LEU A 140 10.99 0.65 14.32
N LYS A 141 11.02 1.73 13.55
CA LYS A 141 12.26 2.44 13.23
C LYS A 141 12.12 3.93 13.47
N LYS A 142 13.25 4.56 13.74
CA LYS A 142 13.38 6.01 13.74
C LYS A 142 13.67 6.47 12.31
N GLN A 143 13.05 7.57 11.88
CA GLN A 143 13.31 8.20 10.58
C GLN A 143 13.75 9.66 10.78
N ASP A 144 14.27 10.30 9.72
CA ASP A 144 14.75 11.68 9.80
C ASP A 144 13.62 12.71 9.98
N PHE A 145 12.40 12.39 9.52
CA PHE A 145 11.24 13.30 9.52
C PHE A 145 10.16 12.93 10.54
N SER A 146 10.20 11.73 11.12
CA SER A 146 9.31 11.30 12.21
C SER A 146 10.13 10.61 13.31
N ASP A 147 9.79 10.91 14.56
CA ASP A 147 10.39 10.27 15.74
C ASP A 147 10.20 8.75 15.74
N GLN A 148 9.19 8.23 14.99
CA GLN A 148 8.92 6.82 14.82
C GLN A 148 8.09 6.53 13.55
N ILE A 149 8.44 5.45 12.85
CA ILE A 149 7.60 4.87 11.80
C ILE A 149 7.42 3.37 12.04
N ILE A 150 6.25 2.87 11.69
CA ILE A 150 5.95 1.44 11.66
C ILE A 150 6.43 0.89 10.33
N VAL A 151 7.24 -0.16 10.38
CA VAL A 151 7.89 -0.76 9.22
C VAL A 151 7.32 -2.16 9.01
N PRO A 152 6.63 -2.42 7.88
CA PRO A 152 6.15 -3.76 7.57
C PRO A 152 7.30 -4.68 7.16
N ASN A 153 7.21 -5.93 7.61
CA ASN A 153 8.15 -6.98 7.29
C ASN A 153 7.53 -7.91 6.25
N PHE A 154 8.05 -7.88 5.04
CA PHE A 154 7.67 -8.78 3.96
C PHE A 154 8.68 -9.93 3.87
N ASP A 155 8.25 -11.14 4.23
CA ASP A 155 9.03 -12.37 4.02
C ASP A 155 8.67 -13.02 2.67
N PHE A 156 8.99 -12.31 1.59
CA PHE A 156 8.87 -12.88 0.26
C PHE A 156 10.15 -13.62 -0.12
N LYS A 157 10.06 -14.95 -0.23
CA LYS A 157 11.17 -15.80 -0.72
C LYS A 157 11.37 -15.73 -2.25
N ALA A 158 10.64 -14.84 -2.93
CA ALA A 158 10.60 -14.64 -4.38
C ALA A 158 10.74 -13.15 -4.71
N SER A 159 11.01 -12.84 -5.98
CA SER A 159 11.11 -11.47 -6.48
C SER A 159 9.84 -10.68 -6.14
N THR A 160 10.04 -9.44 -5.70
CA THR A 160 8.99 -8.59 -5.15
C THR A 160 8.80 -7.34 -6.02
N SER A 161 7.55 -6.98 -6.25
CA SER A 161 7.18 -5.75 -6.91
C SER A 161 6.44 -4.84 -5.94
N TYR A 162 6.82 -3.57 -5.98
CA TYR A 162 6.24 -2.47 -5.24
C TYR A 162 5.52 -1.60 -6.24
N ILE A 163 4.24 -1.38 -6.03
CA ILE A 163 3.41 -0.64 -6.95
C ILE A 163 2.75 0.46 -6.15
N TRP A 164 3.23 1.68 -6.33
CA TRP A 164 2.65 2.88 -5.76
C TRP A 164 1.55 3.38 -6.67
N ILE A 165 0.34 3.45 -6.15
CA ILE A 165 -0.79 3.99 -6.88
C ILE A 165 -1.18 5.29 -6.19
N GLY A 166 -1.23 6.41 -6.91
CA GLY A 166 -1.66 7.69 -6.34
C GLY A 166 -0.79 8.87 -6.75
N TYR A 167 -0.89 9.98 -6.02
CA TYR A 167 -0.19 11.22 -6.34
C TYR A 167 -0.07 12.13 -5.11
N ASP A 168 0.98 12.97 -5.06
CA ASP A 168 1.17 14.05 -4.08
C ASP A 168 1.00 13.64 -2.61
N GLY A 169 1.75 12.62 -2.20
CA GLY A 169 1.77 12.13 -0.82
C GLY A 169 0.59 11.21 -0.45
N LEU A 170 -0.42 11.11 -1.30
CA LEU A 170 -1.53 10.16 -1.15
C LEU A 170 -1.27 8.95 -2.06
N PHE A 171 -0.58 7.96 -1.52
CA PHE A 171 -0.27 6.71 -2.22
C PHE A 171 -0.79 5.51 -1.46
N TRP A 172 -1.16 4.49 -2.23
CA TRP A 172 -1.27 3.13 -1.74
C TRP A 172 -0.07 2.33 -2.20
N ASP A 173 0.50 1.58 -1.27
CA ASP A 173 1.59 0.66 -1.53
C ASP A 173 1.01 -0.73 -1.74
N PHE A 174 0.96 -1.16 -3.00
CA PHE A 174 0.65 -2.55 -3.30
C PHE A 174 1.94 -3.35 -3.42
N VAL A 175 2.14 -4.29 -2.50
CA VAL A 175 3.35 -5.12 -2.41
C VAL A 175 3.02 -6.58 -2.67
N THR A 176 3.71 -7.16 -3.65
CA THR A 176 3.35 -8.46 -4.21
C THR A 176 4.56 -9.20 -4.78
N ASN A 177 4.50 -10.54 -4.79
CA ASN A 177 5.51 -11.41 -5.40
C ASN A 177 5.00 -12.09 -6.69
N GLN A 178 3.95 -11.54 -7.30
CA GLN A 178 3.39 -12.08 -8.53
C GLN A 178 4.39 -11.92 -9.71
N PRO A 179 4.71 -13.00 -10.45
CA PRO A 179 5.77 -12.99 -11.47
C PRO A 179 5.54 -12.02 -12.63
N PHE A 180 4.29 -11.69 -12.95
CA PHE A 180 3.98 -10.78 -14.06
C PHE A 180 4.32 -9.31 -13.76
N TYR A 181 4.66 -8.99 -12.51
CA TYR A 181 5.07 -7.64 -12.12
C TYR A 181 6.58 -7.45 -12.01
N VAL A 182 7.41 -8.46 -12.27
CA VAL A 182 8.87 -8.28 -12.20
C VAL A 182 9.47 -7.77 -13.52
N ASP A 183 8.65 -7.70 -14.58
CA ASP A 183 9.01 -7.22 -15.91
C ASP A 183 8.09 -6.06 -16.32
N LEU A 184 8.66 -4.96 -16.82
CA LEU A 184 7.92 -3.75 -17.19
C LEU A 184 6.92 -4.03 -18.32
N ASN A 185 7.27 -4.83 -19.33
CA ASN A 185 6.37 -5.11 -20.44
C ASN A 185 5.16 -5.94 -20.00
N ASN A 186 5.37 -6.90 -19.10
CA ASN A 186 4.28 -7.66 -18.50
C ASN A 186 3.44 -6.82 -17.54
N PHE A 187 4.07 -5.96 -16.74
CA PHE A 187 3.38 -5.00 -15.87
C PHE A 187 2.44 -4.08 -16.67
N ILE A 188 2.93 -3.49 -17.76
CA ILE A 188 2.14 -2.63 -18.66
C ILE A 188 0.90 -3.34 -19.20
N LYS A 189 0.99 -4.64 -19.49
CA LYS A 189 -0.16 -5.44 -19.95
C LYS A 189 -1.22 -5.68 -18.87
N GLN A 190 -0.87 -5.50 -17.59
CA GLN A 190 -1.81 -5.59 -16.48
C GLN A 190 -2.45 -4.25 -16.12
N ILE A 191 -2.06 -3.16 -16.79
CA ILE A 191 -2.72 -1.87 -16.60
C ILE A 191 -4.18 -1.99 -17.05
N PRO A 192 -5.15 -1.53 -16.25
CA PRO A 192 -6.54 -1.75 -16.57
C PRO A 192 -6.97 -1.10 -17.87
N LYS A 193 -7.85 -1.76 -18.61
CA LYS A 193 -8.24 -1.35 -19.99
C LYS A 193 -8.93 0.00 -20.05
N ASN A 194 -9.51 0.45 -18.95
CA ASN A 194 -10.16 1.76 -18.82
C ASN A 194 -9.14 2.91 -18.65
N PHE A 195 -7.83 2.62 -18.58
CA PHE A 195 -6.75 3.60 -18.59
C PHE A 195 -5.85 3.48 -19.84
N LYS A 196 -5.41 4.63 -20.33
CA LYS A 196 -4.34 4.76 -21.33
C LYS A 196 -3.07 5.19 -20.63
N ILE A 197 -1.94 4.61 -21.02
CA ILE A 197 -0.62 5.08 -20.59
C ILE A 197 -0.25 6.27 -21.48
N GLY A 198 -0.15 7.46 -20.87
CA GLY A 198 0.28 8.68 -21.55
C GLY A 198 1.80 8.81 -21.59
N GLU A 199 2.49 8.26 -20.59
CA GLU A 199 3.93 8.36 -20.45
C GLU A 199 4.51 7.15 -19.70
N ILE A 200 5.69 6.70 -20.12
CA ILE A 200 6.51 5.71 -19.41
C ILE A 200 7.86 6.38 -19.11
N ILE A 201 8.21 6.44 -17.83
CA ILE A 201 9.48 6.98 -17.34
C ILE A 201 10.31 5.82 -16.81
N THR A 202 11.54 5.69 -17.27
CA THR A 202 12.50 4.70 -16.77
C THR A 202 13.77 5.44 -16.37
N ASP A 203 14.16 5.31 -15.11
CA ASP A 203 15.44 5.84 -14.62
C ASP A 203 16.63 4.97 -15.09
#